data_AF-A0A1C4XAU5-F1
#
_entry.id   AF-A0A1C4XAU5-F1
#
_cell.length_a   1.000
_cell.length_b   1.000
_cell.length_c   1.000
_cell.angle_alpha   90.00
_cell.angle_beta   90.00
_cell.angle_gamma   90.00
#
_symmetry.space_group_name_H-M   'P 1'
#
loop_
_entity.id
_entity.type
_entity.pdbx_description
1 polymer ?
#
loop_
_entity_poly.entity_id
_entity_poly.type
_entity_poly.pdbx_seq_one_letter_code
_entity_poly.pdbx_strand_id
1 'polypeptide(L)'
;MRRWLVALALAGTVVMLLGGCARPHGADGDLTDDWPTLREPKMFIPATDACLPRITAVVQAGTYETVDCARSHLAETIHVGIFTDPAIDAGPRPEAGTPVLRVARAECDQRAREVLGGDWHSARLSLTIALPSTSAWASGARWYRCDLSETDSIDNTRPVNRVGSLRGAMVGDSPLTHRCFDPKLIGANLNYMAPVLCTEPHRAEFVGVYTERDMTWAEFIRSNQKVHRRCMGLIAEFAKVPNNSELPYRAGSIFYPPSQREWDEGDRGVRCFLWSDDRKLTRSMRGAGPKGLPAS
;
A
#
# COMPACT_ATOMS: atom_id res chain seq x y z
N MET A 1 -70.34 -35.47 45.34
CA MET A 1 -68.96 -34.92 45.21
C MET A 1 -68.34 -35.16 43.82
N ARG A 2 -68.45 -36.36 43.22
CA ARG A 2 -67.83 -36.68 41.91
C ARG A 2 -68.36 -35.90 40.68
N ARG A 3 -69.60 -35.40 40.71
CA ARG A 3 -70.20 -34.60 39.61
C ARG A 3 -69.74 -33.14 39.58
N TRP A 4 -69.31 -32.59 40.72
CA TRP A 4 -68.86 -31.20 40.82
C TRP A 4 -67.40 -31.05 40.40
N LEU A 5 -66.57 -32.07 40.64
CA LEU A 5 -65.17 -32.11 40.20
C LEU A 5 -65.02 -32.16 38.67
N VAL A 6 -65.95 -32.84 37.98
CA VAL A 6 -65.93 -32.92 36.50
C VAL A 6 -66.33 -31.57 35.87
N ALA A 7 -67.29 -30.86 36.46
CA ALA A 7 -67.70 -29.54 35.98
C ALA A 7 -66.60 -28.48 36.17
N LEU A 8 -65.87 -28.53 37.30
CA LEU A 8 -64.71 -27.65 37.54
C LEU A 8 -63.53 -27.96 36.61
N ALA A 9 -63.27 -29.24 36.31
CA ALA A 9 -62.22 -29.63 35.37
C ALA A 9 -62.51 -29.21 33.92
N LEU A 10 -63.78 -29.29 33.49
CA LEU A 10 -64.23 -28.83 32.16
C LEU A 10 -64.23 -27.29 32.05
N ALA A 11 -64.64 -26.58 33.11
CA ALA A 11 -64.56 -25.11 33.11
C ALA A 11 -63.10 -24.62 33.08
N GLY A 12 -62.19 -25.28 33.81
CA GLY A 12 -60.77 -24.96 33.79
C GLY A 12 -60.08 -25.19 32.44
N THR A 13 -60.45 -26.26 31.72
CA THR A 13 -59.88 -26.54 30.39
C THR A 13 -60.37 -25.56 29.32
N VAL A 14 -61.63 -25.13 29.37
CA VAL A 14 -62.17 -24.12 28.43
C VAL A 14 -61.51 -22.75 28.64
N VAL A 15 -61.23 -22.34 29.88
CA VAL A 15 -60.54 -21.07 30.16
C VAL A 15 -59.07 -21.11 29.72
N MET A 16 -58.36 -22.24 29.88
CA MET A 16 -56.97 -22.37 29.40
C MET A 16 -56.87 -22.38 27.87
N LEU A 17 -57.86 -22.95 27.15
CA LEU A 17 -57.88 -22.95 25.69
C LEU A 17 -58.17 -21.57 25.08
N LEU A 18 -58.88 -20.69 25.80
CA LEU A 18 -59.21 -19.34 25.34
C LEU A 18 -58.12 -18.28 25.66
N GLY A 19 -57.24 -18.56 26.63
CA GLY A 19 -56.12 -17.67 26.97
C GLY A 19 -54.97 -17.66 25.94
N GLY A 20 -54.89 -18.69 25.08
CA GLY A 20 -53.84 -18.83 24.05
C GLY A 20 -53.98 -17.94 22.82
N CYS A 21 -55.08 -17.21 22.67
CA CYS A 21 -55.33 -16.29 21.54
C CYS A 21 -55.15 -14.81 21.90
N ALA A 22 -54.66 -14.49 23.10
CA ALA A 22 -54.29 -13.12 23.44
C ALA A 22 -53.01 -12.74 22.68
N ARG A 23 -53.13 -11.83 21.71
CA ARG A 23 -51.99 -11.27 20.98
C ARG A 23 -51.00 -10.67 21.99
N PRO A 24 -49.69 -11.00 21.92
CA PRO A 24 -48.70 -10.35 22.77
C PRO A 24 -48.80 -8.83 22.58
N HIS A 25 -48.66 -8.06 23.67
CA HIS A 25 -48.58 -6.59 23.59
C HIS A 25 -47.46 -6.22 22.60
N GLY A 26 -47.78 -5.41 21.58
CA GLY A 26 -46.89 -5.06 20.47
C GLY A 26 -47.02 -5.91 19.21
N ALA A 27 -48.05 -6.76 19.10
CA ALA A 27 -48.40 -7.47 17.86
C ALA A 27 -49.85 -7.14 17.46
N ASP A 28 -50.13 -5.87 17.22
CA ASP A 28 -51.41 -5.43 16.61
C ASP A 28 -51.54 -5.86 15.13
N GLY A 29 -50.43 -6.28 14.53
CA GLY A 29 -50.36 -6.74 13.15
C GLY A 29 -50.00 -5.61 12.18
N ASP A 30 -49.72 -4.41 12.69
CA ASP A 30 -49.18 -3.31 11.94
C ASP A 30 -47.64 -3.40 11.93
N LEU A 31 -47.08 -3.57 10.74
CA LEU A 31 -45.62 -3.67 10.56
C LEU A 31 -45.00 -2.30 10.29
N THR A 32 -45.76 -1.21 10.42
CA THR A 32 -45.38 0.12 9.92
C THR A 32 -45.38 1.24 10.96
N ASP A 33 -45.95 1.04 12.15
CA ASP A 33 -46.16 2.09 13.16
C ASP A 33 -45.29 1.95 14.43
N ASP A 34 -44.87 0.73 14.79
CA ASP A 34 -44.05 0.47 15.99
C ASP A 34 -42.53 0.33 15.73
N TRP A 35 -42.07 0.56 14.50
CA TRP A 35 -40.64 0.54 14.19
C TRP A 35 -40.01 1.90 14.48
N PRO A 36 -38.91 1.97 15.26
CA PRO A 36 -38.15 3.20 15.36
C PRO A 36 -37.67 3.59 13.96
N THR A 37 -37.78 4.89 13.63
CA THR A 37 -37.30 5.41 12.34
C THR A 37 -35.89 4.90 12.07
N LEU A 38 -35.72 4.13 11.00
CA LEU A 38 -34.41 3.66 10.59
C LEU A 38 -33.51 4.86 10.39
N ARG A 39 -32.31 4.82 10.98
CA ARG A 39 -31.32 5.87 10.77
C ARG A 39 -31.02 5.98 9.28
N GLU A 40 -30.80 7.20 8.82
CA GLU A 40 -30.40 7.45 7.44
C GLU A 40 -29.18 6.57 7.10
N PRO A 41 -29.25 5.80 6.00
CA PRO A 41 -28.16 4.90 5.62
C PRO A 41 -26.92 5.74 5.32
N LYS A 42 -25.86 5.51 6.11
CA LYS A 42 -24.56 6.12 5.87
C LYS A 42 -23.70 5.21 5.02
N MET A 43 -23.06 5.81 4.03
CA MET A 43 -22.07 5.13 3.22
C MET A 43 -20.85 4.75 4.06
N PHE A 44 -20.36 3.53 3.88
CA PHE A 44 -19.13 3.09 4.52
C PHE A 44 -17.93 3.85 3.93
N ILE A 45 -17.14 4.47 4.82
CA ILE A 45 -15.85 5.07 4.51
C ILE A 45 -14.84 4.46 5.50
N PRO A 46 -13.72 3.88 5.02
CA PRO A 46 -12.70 3.33 5.91
C PRO A 46 -12.06 4.44 6.77
N ALA A 47 -11.56 4.07 7.94
CA ALA A 47 -10.82 5.01 8.79
C ALA A 47 -9.48 5.38 8.14
N THR A 48 -9.08 6.66 8.28
CA THR A 48 -7.69 7.09 8.08
C THR A 48 -6.86 6.75 9.31
N ASP A 49 -5.53 6.69 9.16
CA ASP A 49 -4.57 6.45 10.24
C ASP A 49 -4.81 5.12 10.98
N ALA A 50 -5.22 4.09 10.23
CA ALA A 50 -5.61 2.80 10.75
C ALA A 50 -4.66 1.68 10.31
N CYS A 51 -4.30 0.79 11.23
CA CYS A 51 -3.49 -0.38 10.93
C CYS A 51 -4.38 -1.58 10.55
N LEU A 52 -3.96 -2.33 9.53
CA LEU A 52 -4.76 -3.36 8.88
C LEU A 52 -4.10 -4.74 9.06
N PRO A 53 -4.83 -5.75 9.56
CA PRO A 53 -4.29 -7.10 9.72
C PRO A 53 -4.11 -7.82 8.38
N ARG A 54 -4.72 -7.30 7.30
CA ARG A 54 -4.73 -7.86 5.94
C ARG A 54 -4.68 -6.74 4.91
N ILE A 55 -4.08 -7.02 3.76
CA ILE A 55 -4.07 -6.10 2.62
C ILE A 55 -5.17 -6.50 1.65
N THR A 56 -6.01 -5.54 1.30
CA THR A 56 -7.15 -5.75 0.40
C THR A 56 -7.27 -4.58 -0.57
N ALA A 57 -7.07 -4.83 -1.86
CA ALA A 57 -7.27 -3.79 -2.89
C ALA A 57 -8.76 -3.46 -3.12
N VAL A 58 -9.67 -4.34 -2.67
CA VAL A 58 -11.12 -4.11 -2.69
C VAL A 58 -11.64 -4.23 -1.27
N VAL A 59 -12.20 -3.15 -0.73
CA VAL A 59 -12.66 -3.10 0.66
C VAL A 59 -14.17 -3.29 0.71
N GLN A 60 -14.58 -4.27 1.52
CA GLN A 60 -15.97 -4.52 1.86
C GLN A 60 -16.23 -4.05 3.29
N ALA A 61 -17.33 -3.34 3.52
CA ALA A 61 -17.69 -2.85 4.85
C ALA A 61 -17.81 -4.00 5.88
N GLY A 62 -18.39 -5.14 5.47
CA GLY A 62 -18.63 -6.28 6.36
C GLY A 62 -17.37 -7.06 6.77
N THR A 63 -16.24 -6.87 6.08
CA THR A 63 -14.96 -7.52 6.42
C THR A 63 -13.86 -6.52 6.75
N TYR A 64 -14.20 -5.23 6.87
CA TYR A 64 -13.26 -4.20 7.23
C TYR A 64 -12.92 -4.34 8.71
N GLU A 65 -11.64 -4.53 8.99
CA GLU A 65 -11.11 -4.71 10.33
C GLU A 65 -9.86 -3.85 10.46
N THR A 66 -9.72 -3.21 11.61
CA THR A 66 -8.52 -2.48 12.01
C THR A 66 -7.95 -3.11 13.27
N VAL A 67 -6.65 -3.00 13.44
CA VAL A 67 -5.94 -3.38 14.65
C VAL A 67 -5.16 -2.18 15.20
N ASP A 68 -4.81 -2.24 16.48
CA ASP A 68 -3.87 -1.30 17.07
C ASP A 68 -2.51 -1.43 16.35
N CYS A 69 -1.91 -0.32 15.95
CA CYS A 69 -0.60 -0.29 15.30
C CYS A 69 0.54 -0.83 16.17
N ALA A 70 0.38 -0.85 17.49
CA ALA A 70 1.30 -1.53 18.42
C ALA A 70 1.20 -3.06 18.35
N ARG A 71 0.25 -3.62 17.60
CA ARG A 71 0.12 -5.05 17.30
C ARG A 71 0.61 -5.36 15.89
N SER A 72 0.88 -6.64 15.64
CA SER A 72 1.25 -7.13 14.31
C SER A 72 0.17 -6.76 13.27
N HIS A 73 0.59 -6.11 12.20
CA HIS A 73 -0.27 -5.75 11.06
C HIS A 73 0.54 -5.77 9.75
N LEU A 74 -0.16 -5.75 8.62
CA LEU A 74 0.45 -5.82 7.29
C LEU A 74 0.48 -4.46 6.58
N ALA A 75 -0.47 -3.59 6.87
CA ALA A 75 -0.60 -2.31 6.19
C ALA A 75 -1.04 -1.19 7.15
N GLU A 76 -0.75 0.04 6.78
CA GLU A 76 -1.23 1.25 7.42
C GLU A 76 -1.96 2.11 6.40
N THR A 77 -3.24 2.38 6.64
CA THR A 77 -3.98 3.38 5.89
C THR A 77 -3.50 4.75 6.29
N ILE A 78 -2.85 5.44 5.36
CA ILE A 78 -2.30 6.78 5.59
C ILE A 78 -3.23 7.90 5.12
N HIS A 79 -4.17 7.58 4.24
CA HIS A 79 -5.09 8.56 3.67
C HIS A 79 -6.33 7.89 3.06
N VAL A 80 -7.46 8.59 3.13
CA VAL A 80 -8.69 8.25 2.41
C VAL A 80 -9.15 9.51 1.68
N GLY A 81 -9.13 9.45 0.35
CA GLY A 81 -9.58 10.52 -0.54
C GLY A 81 -10.89 10.17 -1.23
N ILE A 82 -11.42 11.09 -2.03
CA ILE A 82 -12.65 10.91 -2.81
C ILE A 82 -12.39 11.31 -4.26
N PHE A 83 -12.86 10.51 -5.22
CA PHE A 83 -12.87 10.89 -6.62
C PHE A 83 -13.86 12.04 -6.86
N THR A 84 -13.35 13.15 -7.39
CA THR A 84 -14.14 14.35 -7.69
C THR A 84 -14.37 14.56 -9.19
N ASP A 85 -13.72 13.74 -10.03
CA ASP A 85 -13.90 13.80 -11.49
C ASP A 85 -15.28 13.24 -11.86
N PRO A 86 -16.18 14.04 -12.48
CA PRO A 86 -17.50 13.59 -12.90
C PRO A 86 -17.47 12.39 -13.85
N ALA A 87 -16.42 12.24 -14.67
CA ALA A 87 -16.29 11.12 -15.59
C ALA A 87 -16.00 9.80 -14.85
N ILE A 88 -15.26 9.87 -13.73
CA ILE A 88 -15.05 8.73 -12.84
C ILE A 88 -16.33 8.45 -12.07
N ASP A 89 -17.00 9.50 -11.58
CA ASP A 89 -18.21 9.37 -10.78
C ASP A 89 -19.37 8.67 -11.52
N ALA A 90 -19.56 9.00 -12.79
CA ALA A 90 -20.57 8.38 -13.65
C ALA A 90 -20.18 7.00 -14.19
N GLY A 91 -18.91 6.59 -14.04
CA GLY A 91 -18.35 5.39 -14.63
C GLY A 91 -18.44 4.13 -13.77
N PRO A 92 -18.08 2.97 -14.33
CA PRO A 92 -17.85 1.77 -13.52
C PRO A 92 -16.68 1.99 -12.56
N ARG A 93 -16.64 1.22 -11.47
CA ARG A 93 -15.51 1.21 -10.53
C ARG A 93 -14.21 1.00 -11.30
N PRO A 94 -13.19 1.85 -11.11
CA PRO A 94 -11.88 1.64 -11.74
C PRO A 94 -11.28 0.30 -11.33
N GLU A 95 -10.66 -0.39 -12.29
CA GLU A 95 -9.79 -1.51 -11.98
C GLU A 95 -8.42 -1.02 -11.52
N ALA A 96 -7.82 -1.75 -10.60
CA ALA A 96 -6.51 -1.41 -10.08
C ALA A 96 -5.43 -1.58 -11.17
N GLY A 97 -4.46 -0.65 -11.23
CA GLY A 97 -3.51 -0.59 -12.34
C GLY A 97 -4.00 0.11 -13.62
N THR A 98 -5.12 0.85 -13.56
CA THR A 98 -5.60 1.59 -14.73
C THR A 98 -5.19 3.07 -14.68
N PRO A 99 -5.07 3.74 -15.85
CA PRO A 99 -4.76 5.17 -15.92
C PRO A 99 -5.73 6.10 -15.17
N VAL A 100 -6.96 5.63 -14.91
CA VAL A 100 -7.98 6.37 -14.16
C VAL A 100 -7.51 6.68 -12.72
N LEU A 101 -6.64 5.83 -12.16
CA LEU A 101 -6.14 5.97 -10.80
C LEU A 101 -4.98 6.95 -10.65
N ARG A 102 -4.47 7.56 -11.73
CA ARG A 102 -3.30 8.47 -11.68
C ARG A 102 -3.47 9.66 -10.73
N VAL A 103 -4.67 10.20 -10.64
CA VAL A 103 -4.97 11.30 -9.71
C VAL A 103 -4.88 10.82 -8.26
N ALA A 104 -5.52 9.69 -7.96
CA ALA A 104 -5.42 9.05 -6.64
C ALA A 104 -3.97 8.65 -6.30
N ARG A 105 -3.22 8.13 -7.27
CA ARG A 105 -1.80 7.78 -7.10
C ARG A 105 -0.95 8.98 -6.74
N ALA A 106 -1.11 10.09 -7.45
CA ALA A 106 -0.37 11.32 -7.16
C ALA A 106 -0.67 11.85 -5.75
N GLU A 107 -1.93 11.83 -5.32
CA GLU A 107 -2.30 12.21 -3.94
C GLU A 107 -1.73 11.21 -2.92
N CYS A 108 -1.87 9.90 -3.13
CA CYS A 108 -1.29 8.89 -2.25
C CYS A 108 0.24 9.02 -2.12
N ASP A 109 0.95 9.29 -3.22
CA ASP A 109 2.40 9.53 -3.23
C ASP A 109 2.78 10.77 -2.43
N GLN A 110 1.99 11.84 -2.49
CA GLN A 110 2.20 13.03 -1.67
C GLN A 110 1.97 12.72 -0.19
N ARG A 111 0.83 12.10 0.16
CA ARG A 111 0.48 11.75 1.54
C ARG A 111 1.48 10.79 2.16
N ALA A 112 2.00 9.84 1.39
CA ALA A 112 3.05 8.93 1.83
C ALA A 112 4.30 9.71 2.25
N ARG A 113 4.74 10.69 1.45
CA ARG A 113 5.89 11.54 1.79
C ARG A 113 5.66 12.34 3.06
N GLU A 114 4.48 12.92 3.22
CA GLU A 114 4.09 13.69 4.41
C GLU A 114 4.09 12.82 5.67
N VAL A 115 3.51 11.62 5.61
CA VAL A 115 3.42 10.71 6.77
C VAL A 115 4.77 10.09 7.12
N LEU A 116 5.57 9.70 6.13
CA LEU A 116 6.86 9.04 6.35
C LEU A 116 7.99 10.02 6.72
N GLY A 117 7.94 11.24 6.19
CA GLY A 117 9.06 12.19 6.23
C GLY A 117 10.10 11.96 5.12
N GLY A 118 9.78 11.20 4.06
CA GLY A 118 10.69 10.86 2.97
C GLY A 118 9.99 10.16 1.80
N ASP A 119 10.71 9.95 0.69
CA ASP A 119 10.15 9.22 -0.45
C ASP A 119 10.10 7.71 -0.17
N TRP A 120 8.90 7.14 -0.17
CA TRP A 120 8.68 5.72 0.13
C TRP A 120 9.45 4.78 -0.81
N HIS A 121 9.76 5.20 -2.05
CA HIS A 121 10.57 4.40 -2.98
C HIS A 121 12.01 4.17 -2.49
N SER A 122 12.49 5.02 -1.57
CA SER A 122 13.81 4.89 -0.96
C SER A 122 13.83 3.95 0.26
N ALA A 123 12.74 3.23 0.53
CA ALA A 123 12.61 2.28 1.61
C ALA A 123 11.96 0.97 1.14
N ARG A 124 12.05 -0.09 1.97
CA ARG A 124 11.34 -1.37 1.81
C ARG A 124 9.83 -1.22 2.06
N LEU A 125 9.19 -0.37 1.26
CA LEU A 125 7.79 -0.03 1.35
C LEU A 125 7.11 -0.21 -0.01
N SER A 126 5.83 -0.57 0.03
CA SER A 126 4.93 -0.50 -1.11
C SER A 126 3.73 0.38 -0.79
N LEU A 127 3.23 1.06 -1.82
CA LEU A 127 2.03 1.90 -1.76
C LEU A 127 0.93 1.24 -2.59
N THR A 128 -0.21 0.96 -1.97
CA THR A 128 -1.37 0.34 -2.61
C THR A 128 -2.57 1.28 -2.55
N ILE A 129 -3.28 1.41 -3.67
CA ILE A 129 -4.59 2.06 -3.71
C ILE A 129 -5.67 0.99 -3.54
N ALA A 130 -6.44 1.10 -2.46
CA ALA A 130 -7.61 0.27 -2.22
C ALA A 130 -8.90 1.03 -2.57
N LEU A 131 -9.87 0.31 -3.13
CA LEU A 131 -11.11 0.86 -3.66
C LEU A 131 -12.34 0.22 -2.99
N PRO A 132 -13.51 0.87 -3.03
CA PRO A 132 -14.77 0.26 -2.65
C PRO A 132 -15.05 -0.99 -3.47
N SER A 133 -15.91 -1.87 -2.96
CA SER A 133 -16.45 -2.96 -3.77
C SER A 133 -17.31 -2.47 -4.92
N THR A 134 -17.55 -3.32 -5.92
CA THR A 134 -18.44 -3.01 -7.04
C THR A 134 -19.86 -2.67 -6.58
N SER A 135 -20.38 -3.36 -5.56
CA SER A 135 -21.69 -3.06 -4.98
C SER A 135 -21.71 -1.74 -4.21
N ALA A 136 -20.65 -1.44 -3.44
CA ALA A 136 -20.52 -0.15 -2.77
C ALA A 136 -20.41 1.00 -3.78
N TRP A 137 -19.65 0.81 -4.86
CA TRP A 137 -19.53 1.77 -5.96
C TRP A 137 -20.88 2.00 -6.65
N ALA A 138 -21.62 0.93 -6.97
CA ALA A 138 -22.97 1.05 -7.53
C ALA A 138 -23.95 1.79 -6.59
N SER A 139 -23.67 1.75 -5.28
CA SER A 139 -24.43 2.47 -4.25
C SER A 139 -23.92 3.90 -3.98
N GLY A 140 -22.94 4.39 -4.76
CA GLY A 140 -22.41 5.76 -4.70
C GLY A 140 -21.05 5.92 -4.00
N ALA A 141 -20.39 4.86 -3.55
CA ALA A 141 -19.07 4.98 -2.94
C ALA A 141 -18.02 5.44 -3.96
N ARG A 142 -17.35 6.56 -3.66
CA ARG A 142 -16.32 7.18 -4.51
C ARG A 142 -15.01 7.45 -3.77
N TRP A 143 -14.83 6.88 -2.58
CA TRP A 143 -13.58 7.01 -1.86
C TRP A 143 -12.48 6.14 -2.49
N TYR A 144 -11.22 6.48 -2.23
CA TYR A 144 -10.06 5.63 -2.46
C TYR A 144 -9.15 5.70 -1.23
N ARG A 145 -8.40 4.64 -0.95
CA ARG A 145 -7.61 4.51 0.26
C ARG A 145 -6.14 4.23 -0.07
N CYS A 146 -5.24 5.00 0.51
CA CYS A 146 -3.80 4.85 0.34
C CYS A 146 -3.26 4.02 1.50
N ASP A 147 -2.74 2.83 1.20
CA ASP A 147 -2.18 1.92 2.18
C ASP A 147 -0.67 1.76 1.96
N LEU A 148 0.13 1.92 3.02
CA LEU A 148 1.55 1.59 3.02
C LEU A 148 1.78 0.22 3.65
N SER A 149 2.68 -0.57 3.09
CA SER A 149 3.08 -1.87 3.65
C SER A 149 4.59 -2.01 3.65
N GLU A 150 5.16 -2.65 4.68
CA GLU A 150 6.57 -3.05 4.66
C GLU A 150 6.74 -4.26 3.75
N THR A 151 7.76 -4.25 2.91
CA THR A 151 8.12 -5.39 2.06
C THR A 151 9.29 -6.17 2.63
N ASP A 152 9.31 -7.47 2.33
CA ASP A 152 10.39 -8.38 2.74
C ASP A 152 11.76 -7.87 2.26
N SER A 153 11.88 -7.51 0.99
CA SER A 153 13.08 -6.92 0.42
C SER A 153 12.75 -6.03 -0.78
N ILE A 154 13.78 -5.54 -1.47
CA ILE A 154 13.60 -4.81 -2.73
C ILE A 154 13.22 -5.75 -3.90
N ASP A 155 13.70 -6.99 -3.89
CA ASP A 155 13.38 -7.99 -4.92
C ASP A 155 12.06 -8.72 -4.65
N ASN A 156 11.69 -8.81 -3.37
CA ASN A 156 10.45 -9.43 -2.93
C ASN A 156 9.51 -8.36 -2.34
N THR A 157 8.61 -7.85 -3.17
CA THR A 157 7.62 -6.83 -2.77
C THR A 157 6.45 -7.40 -1.96
N ARG A 158 6.53 -8.66 -1.51
CA ARG A 158 5.52 -9.25 -0.63
C ARG A 158 5.50 -8.49 0.70
N PRO A 159 4.30 -8.06 1.13
CA PRO A 159 4.12 -7.45 2.43
C PRO A 159 4.50 -8.40 3.57
N VAL A 160 5.18 -7.86 4.58
CA VAL A 160 5.55 -8.58 5.80
C VAL A 160 4.89 -7.95 7.02
N ASN A 161 4.72 -8.75 8.06
CA ASN A 161 4.17 -8.26 9.33
C ASN A 161 5.13 -7.26 9.95
N ARG A 162 4.57 -6.16 10.44
CA ARG A 162 5.29 -5.14 11.21
C ARG A 162 4.58 -4.85 12.53
N VAL A 163 5.33 -4.26 13.45
CA VAL A 163 4.83 -3.72 14.71
C VAL A 163 5.29 -2.27 14.81
N GLY A 164 4.39 -1.38 15.20
CA GLY A 164 4.64 0.05 15.26
C GLY A 164 4.33 0.77 13.95
N SER A 165 3.89 2.02 14.08
CA SER A 165 3.47 2.83 12.95
C SER A 165 4.64 3.23 12.03
N LEU A 166 4.33 3.41 10.74
CA LEU A 166 5.17 3.97 9.70
C LEU A 166 5.28 5.50 9.78
N ARG A 167 4.48 6.17 10.60
CA ARG A 167 4.57 7.63 10.75
C ARG A 167 5.96 8.05 11.20
N GLY A 168 6.57 8.94 10.43
CA GLY A 168 7.93 9.43 10.66
C GLY A 168 9.01 8.35 10.48
N ALA A 169 8.69 7.18 9.92
CA ALA A 169 9.64 6.07 9.81
C ALA A 169 10.80 6.34 8.84
N MET A 170 10.82 7.49 8.17
CA MET A 170 11.92 7.96 7.33
C MET A 170 12.59 9.23 7.87
N VAL A 171 12.21 9.68 9.07
CA VAL A 171 12.91 10.76 9.76
C VAL A 171 14.15 10.17 10.45
N GLY A 172 15.33 10.64 10.04
CA GLY A 172 16.61 10.18 10.60
C GLY A 172 17.02 8.79 10.12
N ASP A 173 17.71 8.05 10.98
CA ASP A 173 18.19 6.70 10.65
C ASP A 173 17.08 5.67 10.80
N SER A 174 16.74 5.02 9.68
CA SER A 174 15.68 4.02 9.64
C SER A 174 16.15 2.71 8.99
N PRO A 175 15.84 1.54 9.60
CA PRO A 175 16.17 0.23 9.02
C PRO A 175 15.31 -0.11 7.80
N LEU A 176 14.30 0.69 7.47
CA LEU A 176 13.50 0.54 6.26
C LEU A 176 14.22 1.11 5.04
N THR A 177 15.06 2.13 5.24
CA THR A 177 15.73 2.86 4.15
C THR A 177 16.72 1.99 3.41
N HIS A 178 16.72 2.08 2.09
CA HIS A 178 17.70 1.43 1.24
C HIS A 178 19.07 2.06 1.43
N ARG A 179 20.08 1.22 1.62
CA ARG A 179 21.48 1.61 1.83
C ARG A 179 22.38 0.78 0.95
N CYS A 180 23.17 -0.10 1.54
CA CYS A 180 24.18 -0.89 0.86
C CYS A 180 23.74 -2.36 0.71
N PHE A 181 24.19 -2.99 -0.36
CA PHE A 181 23.80 -4.33 -0.76
C PHE A 181 25.01 -5.12 -1.30
N ASP A 182 25.07 -6.41 -1.00
CA ASP A 182 26.00 -7.37 -1.60
C ASP A 182 25.21 -8.33 -2.49
N PRO A 183 25.01 -7.98 -3.78
CA PRO A 183 24.07 -8.70 -4.61
C PRO A 183 24.54 -10.12 -4.91
N LYS A 184 23.62 -11.07 -4.81
CA LYS A 184 23.84 -12.47 -5.13
C LYS A 184 23.48 -12.70 -6.59
N LEU A 185 24.43 -13.23 -7.35
CA LEU A 185 24.28 -13.54 -8.76
C LEU A 185 24.07 -15.05 -8.96
N ILE A 186 23.21 -15.42 -9.91
CA ILE A 186 23.17 -16.78 -10.46
C ILE A 186 23.66 -16.68 -11.90
N GLY A 187 24.89 -17.14 -12.14
CA GLY A 187 25.60 -16.85 -13.38
C GLY A 187 25.84 -15.34 -13.52
N ALA A 188 25.43 -14.76 -14.64
CA ALA A 188 25.50 -13.32 -14.90
C ALA A 188 24.24 -12.54 -14.46
N ASN A 189 23.23 -13.23 -13.92
CA ASN A 189 21.95 -12.60 -13.59
C ASN A 189 21.90 -12.21 -12.12
N LEU A 190 21.46 -10.98 -11.87
CA LEU A 190 21.12 -10.50 -10.53
C LEU A 190 19.94 -11.32 -9.99
N ASN A 191 20.17 -12.04 -8.89
CA ASN A 191 19.14 -12.87 -8.25
C ASN A 191 18.56 -12.21 -6.99
N TYR A 192 19.40 -11.58 -6.17
CA TYR A 192 18.96 -10.99 -4.91
C TYR A 192 19.89 -9.88 -4.43
N MET A 193 19.34 -8.71 -4.12
CA MET A 193 20.02 -7.59 -3.48
C MET A 193 20.02 -7.81 -1.95
N ALA A 194 21.01 -8.54 -1.45
CA ALA A 194 21.14 -8.80 -0.02
C ALA A 194 21.57 -7.52 0.73
N PRO A 195 20.78 -7.00 1.68
CA PRO A 195 21.15 -5.80 2.43
C PRO A 195 22.32 -6.09 3.37
N VAL A 196 23.27 -5.18 3.43
CA VAL A 196 24.45 -5.23 4.32
C VAL A 196 24.75 -3.84 4.87
N LEU A 197 25.53 -3.76 5.94
CA LEU A 197 26.00 -2.47 6.42
C LEU A 197 26.96 -1.86 5.39
N CYS A 198 26.94 -0.54 5.22
CA CYS A 198 27.86 0.12 4.29
C CYS A 198 29.34 0.00 4.74
N THR A 199 29.59 -0.34 5.99
CA THR A 199 30.93 -0.66 6.53
C THR A 199 31.38 -2.08 6.20
N GLU A 200 30.47 -2.94 5.76
CA GLU A 200 30.77 -4.30 5.30
C GLU A 200 31.08 -4.31 3.80
N PRO A 201 31.84 -5.30 3.31
CA PRO A 201 32.12 -5.43 1.88
C PRO A 201 30.84 -5.59 1.04
N HIS A 202 30.54 -4.61 0.21
CA HIS A 202 29.33 -4.54 -0.62
C HIS A 202 29.66 -4.10 -2.05
N ARG A 203 28.75 -4.33 -2.99
CA ARG A 203 28.94 -3.94 -4.41
C ARG A 203 27.89 -2.98 -4.92
N ALA A 204 26.76 -2.85 -4.22
CA ALA A 204 25.73 -1.93 -4.61
C ALA A 204 25.33 -0.99 -3.48
N GLU A 205 24.98 0.24 -3.84
CA GLU A 205 24.52 1.26 -2.90
C GLU A 205 23.37 2.05 -3.52
N PHE A 206 22.28 2.22 -2.76
CA PHE A 206 21.15 3.04 -3.18
C PHE A 206 21.55 4.51 -3.26
N VAL A 207 21.38 5.12 -4.43
CA VAL A 207 21.78 6.52 -4.67
C VAL A 207 20.60 7.48 -4.77
N GLY A 208 19.40 6.97 -5.05
CA GLY A 208 18.20 7.77 -5.17
C GLY A 208 17.17 7.20 -6.12
N VAL A 209 16.13 7.98 -6.36
CA VAL A 209 15.02 7.66 -7.27
C VAL A 209 14.91 8.80 -8.27
N TYR A 210 14.82 8.49 -9.57
CA TYR A 210 14.37 9.48 -10.55
C TYR A 210 12.94 9.17 -10.98
N THR A 211 12.20 10.22 -11.34
CA THR A 211 10.84 10.09 -11.85
C THR A 211 10.83 10.06 -13.38
N GLU A 212 10.33 8.99 -13.99
CA GLU A 212 10.14 8.92 -15.45
C GLU A 212 8.90 9.68 -15.90
N ARG A 213 9.08 10.72 -16.71
CA ARG A 213 7.96 11.55 -17.20
C ARG A 213 7.71 11.45 -18.69
N ASP A 214 8.70 11.01 -19.46
CA ASP A 214 8.71 11.19 -20.90
C ASP A 214 8.35 9.92 -21.67
N MET A 215 8.62 8.75 -21.07
CA MET A 215 8.46 7.46 -21.74
C MET A 215 7.15 6.76 -21.38
N THR A 216 6.56 6.11 -22.38
CA THR A 216 5.58 5.04 -22.16
C THR A 216 6.27 3.80 -21.59
N TRP A 217 5.52 2.86 -21.01
CA TRP A 217 6.08 1.59 -20.54
C TRP A 217 6.81 0.83 -21.65
N ALA A 218 6.22 0.75 -22.84
CA ALA A 218 6.79 0.05 -23.98
C ALA A 218 8.12 0.67 -24.45
N GLU A 219 8.24 2.00 -24.41
CA GLU A 219 9.51 2.69 -24.70
C GLU A 219 10.53 2.50 -23.58
N PHE A 220 10.09 2.57 -22.33
CA PHE A 220 10.93 2.43 -21.15
C PHE A 220 11.70 1.09 -21.16
N ILE A 221 10.98 -0.03 -21.34
CA ILE A 221 11.60 -1.38 -21.33
C ILE A 221 12.59 -1.60 -22.48
N ARG A 222 12.49 -0.82 -23.57
CA ARG A 222 13.45 -0.85 -24.69
C ARG A 222 14.61 0.13 -24.51
N SER A 223 14.55 1.00 -23.50
CA SER A 223 15.44 2.14 -23.34
C SER A 223 16.46 1.98 -22.20
N ASN A 224 16.92 0.75 -21.94
CA ASN A 224 17.86 0.43 -20.86
C ASN A 224 19.08 1.37 -20.81
N GLN A 225 19.67 1.73 -21.95
CA GLN A 225 20.81 2.66 -21.99
C GLN A 225 20.44 4.08 -21.54
N LYS A 226 19.22 4.56 -21.84
CA LYS A 226 18.74 5.88 -21.41
C LYS A 226 18.49 5.89 -19.90
N VAL A 227 17.87 4.82 -19.39
CA VAL A 227 17.63 4.62 -17.96
C VAL A 227 18.95 4.53 -17.19
N HIS A 228 19.90 3.74 -17.70
CA HIS A 228 21.25 3.66 -17.17
C HIS A 228 21.89 5.06 -17.07
N ARG A 229 21.89 5.86 -18.14
CA ARG A 229 22.42 7.24 -18.09
C ARG A 229 21.75 8.12 -17.03
N ARG A 230 20.43 7.99 -16.82
CA ARG A 230 19.71 8.72 -15.76
C ARG A 230 20.19 8.30 -14.37
N CYS A 231 20.31 7.00 -14.11
CA CYS A 231 20.86 6.49 -12.85
C CYS A 231 22.33 6.88 -12.66
N MET A 232 23.15 6.86 -13.71
CA MET A 232 24.54 7.33 -13.65
C MET A 232 24.60 8.81 -13.23
N GLY A 233 23.69 9.66 -13.70
CA GLY A 233 23.58 11.05 -13.23
C GLY A 233 23.37 11.16 -11.71
N LEU A 234 22.47 10.36 -11.14
CA LEU A 234 22.28 10.29 -9.69
C LEU A 234 23.52 9.77 -8.96
N ILE A 235 24.20 8.77 -9.51
CA ILE A 235 25.46 8.25 -8.96
C ILE A 235 26.52 9.36 -8.89
N ALA A 236 26.66 10.16 -9.94
CA ALA A 236 27.62 11.25 -9.99
C ALA A 236 27.35 12.31 -8.91
N GLU A 237 26.07 12.70 -8.76
CA GLU A 237 25.64 13.65 -7.72
C GLU A 237 25.86 13.11 -6.31
N PHE A 238 25.48 11.84 -6.09
CA PHE A 238 25.61 11.13 -4.83
C PHE A 238 27.07 11.01 -4.39
N ALA A 239 27.94 10.55 -5.29
CA ALA A 239 29.35 10.33 -5.02
C ALA A 239 30.21 11.60 -5.12
N LYS A 240 29.65 12.72 -5.60
CA LYS A 240 30.37 13.97 -5.88
C LYS A 240 31.54 13.78 -6.86
N VAL A 241 31.29 13.05 -7.95
CA VAL A 241 32.21 12.90 -9.08
C VAL A 241 31.67 13.63 -10.32
N PRO A 242 32.52 14.01 -11.29
CA PRO A 242 32.05 14.59 -12.54
C PRO A 242 31.09 13.67 -13.31
N ASN A 243 29.97 14.21 -13.78
CA ASN A 243 29.07 13.51 -14.71
C ASN A 243 29.57 13.71 -16.14
N ASN A 244 30.60 12.97 -16.54
CA ASN A 244 31.27 13.08 -17.83
C ASN A 244 31.52 11.69 -18.45
N SER A 245 32.27 11.65 -19.55
CA SER A 245 32.61 10.40 -20.26
C SER A 245 33.42 9.40 -19.43
N GLU A 246 34.01 9.82 -18.30
CA GLU A 246 34.75 8.91 -17.41
C GLU A 246 33.83 8.14 -16.45
N LEU A 247 32.62 8.61 -16.23
CA LEU A 247 31.71 8.07 -15.21
C LEU A 247 31.40 6.56 -15.39
N PRO A 248 31.18 6.02 -16.61
CA PRO A 248 31.01 4.58 -16.80
C PRO A 248 32.24 3.74 -16.43
N TYR A 249 33.43 4.33 -16.40
CA TYR A 249 34.66 3.66 -15.94
C TYR A 249 34.84 3.71 -14.42
N ARG A 250 33.99 4.48 -13.72
CA ARG A 250 33.98 4.62 -12.26
C ARG A 250 33.00 3.67 -11.59
N ALA A 251 31.85 3.45 -12.21
CA ALA A 251 30.77 2.62 -11.67
C ALA A 251 29.81 2.16 -12.78
N GLY A 252 29.08 1.08 -12.50
CA GLY A 252 27.86 0.73 -13.21
C GLY A 252 26.61 1.20 -12.46
N SER A 253 25.44 0.86 -13.00
CA SER A 253 24.16 1.08 -12.32
C SER A 253 23.29 -0.17 -12.34
N ILE A 254 22.60 -0.43 -11.24
CA ILE A 254 21.43 -1.32 -11.19
C ILE A 254 20.20 -0.44 -11.01
N PHE A 255 19.08 -0.78 -11.66
CA PHE A 255 17.84 -0.03 -11.51
C PHE A 255 16.62 -0.95 -11.39
N TYR A 256 15.66 -0.51 -10.56
CA TYR A 256 14.40 -1.19 -10.32
C TYR A 256 13.25 -0.25 -10.71
N PRO A 257 12.59 -0.48 -11.86
CA PRO A 257 11.36 0.22 -12.20
C PRO A 257 10.17 -0.34 -11.41
N PRO A 258 9.05 0.38 -11.34
CA PRO A 258 7.79 -0.21 -10.94
C PRO A 258 7.32 -1.24 -11.98
N SER A 259 6.38 -2.10 -11.60
CA SER A 259 5.72 -3.01 -12.54
C SER A 259 4.90 -2.24 -13.58
N GLN A 260 4.56 -2.87 -14.71
CA GLN A 260 3.69 -2.24 -15.72
C GLN A 260 2.37 -1.75 -15.13
N ARG A 261 1.79 -2.55 -14.22
CA ARG A 261 0.53 -2.22 -13.55
C ARG A 261 0.64 -0.94 -12.71
N GLU A 262 1.70 -0.83 -11.92
CA GLU A 262 1.99 0.37 -11.13
C GLU A 262 2.31 1.57 -12.04
N TRP A 263 3.02 1.34 -13.15
CA TRP A 263 3.33 2.36 -14.15
C TRP A 263 2.07 2.99 -14.75
N ASP A 264 1.10 2.14 -15.10
CA ASP A 264 -0.17 2.55 -15.67
C ASP A 264 -1.02 3.31 -14.65
N GLU A 265 -0.98 2.87 -13.38
CA GLU A 265 -1.59 3.53 -12.22
C GLU A 265 -0.98 4.90 -11.90
N GLY A 266 0.27 5.15 -12.31
CA GLY A 266 0.94 6.44 -12.16
C GLY A 266 2.27 6.41 -11.40
N ASP A 267 2.73 5.24 -10.94
CA ASP A 267 4.07 5.09 -10.41
C ASP A 267 5.12 5.33 -11.48
N ARG A 268 6.02 6.27 -11.23
CA ARG A 268 7.12 6.58 -12.14
C ARG A 268 8.47 6.59 -11.44
N GLY A 269 8.54 6.12 -10.20
CA GLY A 269 9.76 6.12 -9.40
C GLY A 269 10.68 4.98 -9.78
N VAL A 270 11.78 5.29 -10.47
CA VAL A 270 12.82 4.30 -10.78
C VAL A 270 13.92 4.39 -9.72
N ARG A 271 14.08 3.31 -8.94
CA ARG A 271 15.12 3.20 -7.91
C ARG A 271 16.46 2.93 -8.57
N CYS A 272 17.48 3.72 -8.25
CA CYS A 272 18.82 3.60 -8.83
C CYS A 272 19.85 3.22 -7.77
N PHE A 273 20.77 2.36 -8.17
CA PHE A 273 21.87 1.86 -7.34
C PHE A 273 23.18 2.04 -8.08
N LEU A 274 24.20 2.50 -7.37
CA LEU A 274 25.60 2.38 -7.79
C LEU A 274 25.96 0.89 -7.84
N TRP A 275 26.73 0.46 -8.83
CA TRP A 275 27.36 -0.87 -8.88
C TRP A 275 28.88 -0.74 -9.03
N SER A 276 29.64 -1.43 -8.18
CA SER A 276 31.10 -1.56 -8.30
C SER A 276 31.44 -2.95 -8.82
N ASP A 277 31.94 -3.00 -10.06
CA ASP A 277 32.27 -4.24 -10.75
C ASP A 277 33.68 -4.74 -10.36
N ASP A 278 34.63 -3.82 -10.31
CA ASP A 278 36.05 -4.05 -10.08
C ASP A 278 36.37 -4.52 -8.65
N ARG A 279 35.67 -3.97 -7.64
CA ARG A 279 35.99 -4.21 -6.22
C ARG A 279 34.76 -4.19 -5.33
N LYS A 280 34.94 -4.71 -4.11
CA LYS A 280 33.99 -4.46 -3.03
C LYS A 280 34.30 -3.14 -2.35
N LEU A 281 33.25 -2.39 -2.06
CA LEU A 281 33.26 -1.17 -1.29
C LEU A 281 33.13 -1.51 0.20
N THR A 282 33.80 -0.76 1.06
CA THR A 282 33.80 -0.98 2.53
C THR A 282 33.34 0.27 3.30
N ARG A 283 32.83 1.26 2.58
CA ARG A 283 32.19 2.47 3.10
C ARG A 283 31.21 2.99 2.05
N SER A 284 30.27 3.83 2.48
CA SER A 284 29.39 4.56 1.57
C SER A 284 30.19 5.41 0.59
N MET A 285 29.76 5.45 -0.67
CA MET A 285 30.30 6.32 -1.71
C MET A 285 29.73 7.73 -1.65
N ARG A 286 28.79 8.02 -0.74
CA ARG A 286 28.23 9.38 -0.59
C ARG A 286 29.34 10.39 -0.34
N GLY A 287 29.50 11.35 -1.25
CA GLY A 287 30.52 12.38 -1.15
C GLY A 287 31.97 11.88 -1.23
N ALA A 288 32.21 10.66 -1.71
CA ALA A 288 33.55 10.07 -1.71
C ALA A 288 34.52 10.74 -2.71
N GLY A 289 33.98 11.44 -3.71
CA GLY A 289 34.72 12.17 -4.73
C GLY A 289 35.56 11.27 -5.66
N PRO A 290 36.31 11.87 -6.60
CA PRO A 290 37.09 11.12 -7.59
C PRO A 290 38.15 10.20 -7.00
N LYS A 291 38.60 10.44 -5.76
CA LYS A 291 39.55 9.58 -5.05
C LYS A 291 38.89 8.33 -4.46
N GLY A 292 37.65 8.46 -3.96
CA GLY A 292 36.89 7.33 -3.42
C GLY A 292 36.25 6.47 -4.51
N LEU A 293 35.94 7.08 -5.66
CA LEU A 293 35.41 6.42 -6.84
C LEU A 293 36.23 6.81 -8.10
N PRO A 294 37.47 6.29 -8.24
CA PRO A 294 38.34 6.57 -9.38
C PRO A 294 37.82 5.97 -10.68
N ALA A 295 38.25 6.53 -11.81
CA ALA A 295 38.04 5.94 -13.12
C ALA A 295 39.15 4.91 -13.36
N SER A 296 38.76 3.71 -13.77
CA SER A 296 39.67 2.58 -14.03
C SER A 296 39.88 2.35 -15.52
#